data_AF-A0A925VL54-F1
#
_entry.id   AF-A0A925VL54-F1
#
_cell.length_a   1.000
_cell.length_b   1.000
_cell.length_c   1.000
_cell.angle_alpha   90.00
_cell.angle_beta   90.00
_cell.angle_gamma   90.00
#
_symmetry.space_group_name_H-M   'P 1'
#
loop_
_entity.id
_entity.type
_entity.pdbx_description
1 polymer ?
#
loop_
_entity_poly.entity_id
_entity_poly.type
_entity_poly.pdbx_seq_one_letter_code
_entity_poly.pdbx_strand_id
1 'polypeptide(L)'
;MMASIHDSAALLSAVREHISTRIPLLARAPIRLRPLDGPPDAPRYSADAELCCASVCPRGIAADAAAAGLCHVHACPLRSSIRLLLDGQGHVIQEQCGDIHWS
;
A
#
# COMPACT_ATOMS: atom_id res chain seq x y z
N MET A 1 -20.55 -2.26 -14.69
CA MET A 1 -20.84 -1.39 -13.54
C MET A 1 -19.61 -0.49 -13.36
N MET A 2 -19.66 0.74 -13.87
CA MET A 2 -18.53 1.66 -13.79
C MET A 2 -18.46 2.16 -12.35
N ALA A 3 -17.41 1.80 -11.62
CA ALA A 3 -17.12 2.42 -10.33
C ALA A 3 -17.04 3.93 -10.56
N SER A 4 -17.92 4.69 -9.89
CA SER A 4 -17.98 6.12 -10.06
C SER A 4 -16.65 6.71 -9.59
N ILE A 5 -16.08 7.65 -10.35
CA ILE A 5 -14.81 8.31 -10.01
C ILE A 5 -14.85 8.94 -8.59
N HIS A 6 -16.06 9.24 -8.09
CA HIS A 6 -16.29 9.69 -6.70
C HIS A 6 -15.96 8.63 -5.64
N ASP A 7 -16.16 7.34 -5.91
CA ASP A 7 -15.93 6.26 -4.95
C ASP A 7 -14.43 6.02 -4.72
N SER A 8 -13.62 6.17 -5.78
CA SER A 8 -12.17 5.93 -5.70
C SER A 8 -11.43 7.01 -4.90
N ALA A 9 -11.86 8.26 -4.99
CA ALA A 9 -11.25 9.35 -4.21
C ALA A 9 -11.55 9.23 -2.71
N ALA A 10 -12.80 8.92 -2.35
CA ALA A 10 -13.19 8.65 -0.97
C ALA A 10 -12.45 7.44 -0.38
N LEU A 11 -12.34 6.35 -1.15
CA LEU A 11 -11.60 5.16 -0.78
C LEU A 11 -10.10 5.45 -0.55
N LEU A 12 -9.46 6.18 -1.46
CA LEU A 12 -8.06 6.58 -1.30
C LEU A 12 -7.86 7.46 -0.05
N SER A 13 -8.81 8.34 0.25
CA SER A 13 -8.77 9.17 1.46
C SER A 13 -8.86 8.32 2.73
N ALA A 14 -9.80 7.37 2.79
CA ALA A 14 -9.95 6.46 3.93
C ALA A 14 -8.71 5.59 4.14
N VAL A 15 -8.16 5.03 3.05
CA VAL A 15 -6.91 4.28 3.08
C VAL A 15 -5.75 5.15 3.57
N ARG A 16 -5.64 6.39 3.08
CA ARG A 16 -4.58 7.32 3.50
C ARG A 16 -4.68 7.64 4.99
N GLU A 17 -5.87 7.92 5.49
CA GLU A 17 -6.11 8.21 6.90
C GLU A 17 -5.74 7.01 7.78
N HIS A 18 -6.18 5.81 7.39
CA HIS A 18 -5.86 4.57 8.10
C HIS A 18 -4.34 4.33 8.14
N ILE A 19 -3.67 4.39 6.98
CA ILE A 19 -2.22 4.20 6.89
C ILE A 19 -1.47 5.24 7.72
N SER A 20 -1.86 6.52 7.65
CA SER A 20 -1.20 7.61 8.38
C SER A 20 -1.33 7.44 9.89
N THR A 21 -2.46 6.91 10.36
CA THR A 21 -2.71 6.62 11.78
C THR A 21 -1.91 5.42 12.26
N ARG A 22 -1.81 4.36 11.44
CA ARG A 22 -1.17 3.10 11.82
C ARG A 22 0.35 3.14 11.70
N ILE A 23 0.86 3.72 10.62
CA ILE A 23 2.29 3.86 10.35
C ILE A 23 2.55 5.30 9.84
N PRO A 24 2.81 6.26 10.76
CA PRO A 24 3.00 7.67 10.40
C PRO A 24 4.11 7.90 9.35
N LEU A 25 5.11 7.02 9.34
CA LEU A 25 6.18 7.02 8.35
C LEU A 25 5.68 6.84 6.90
N LEU A 26 4.56 6.15 6.71
CA LEU A 26 3.93 5.92 5.41
C LEU A 26 2.88 6.97 5.05
N ALA A 27 2.68 8.01 5.87
CA ALA A 27 1.65 9.03 5.66
C ALA A 27 1.75 9.71 4.29
N ARG A 28 2.95 9.77 3.71
CA ARG A 28 3.19 10.36 2.37
C ARG A 28 3.64 9.35 1.32
N ALA A 29 3.72 8.06 1.67
CA ALA A 29 4.11 7.02 0.73
C ALA A 29 3.05 6.88 -0.38
N PRO A 30 3.45 6.57 -1.63
CA PRO A 30 2.48 6.26 -2.69
C PRO A 30 1.57 5.11 -2.26
N ILE A 31 0.26 5.25 -2.50
CA ILE A 31 -0.71 4.18 -2.28
C ILE A 31 -1.02 3.56 -3.63
N ARG A 32 -0.82 2.25 -3.76
CA ARG A 32 -1.29 1.49 -4.91
C ARG A 32 -2.59 0.81 -4.51
N LEU A 33 -3.66 1.14 -5.21
CA LEU A 33 -4.98 0.58 -4.99
C LEU A 33 -5.32 -0.34 -6.16
N ARG A 34 -5.66 -1.59 -5.87
CA ARG A 34 -5.99 -2.61 -6.87
C ARG A 34 -7.36 -3.21 -6.55
N PRO A 35 -8.31 -3.22 -7.50
CA PRO A 35 -9.53 -3.99 -7.34
C PRO A 35 -9.19 -5.49 -7.28
N LEU A 36 -9.99 -6.23 -6.53
CA LEU A 36 -9.89 -7.68 -6.41
C LEU A 36 -11.16 -8.30 -6.97
N ASP A 37 -10.98 -9.40 -7.70
CA ASP A 37 -12.06 -10.27 -8.08
C ASP A 37 -12.30 -11.27 -6.94
N GLY A 38 -13.56 -11.42 -6.55
CA GLY A 38 -13.93 -12.32 -5.47
C GLY A 38 -15.44 -12.52 -5.40
N PRO A 39 -15.88 -13.59 -4.70
CA PRO A 39 -17.29 -13.82 -4.44
C PRO A 39 -17.91 -12.66 -3.62
N PRO A 40 -19.24 -12.60 -3.48
CA PRO A 40 -19.88 -11.71 -2.51
C PRO A 40 -19.20 -11.83 -1.13
N ASP A 41 -19.10 -10.72 -0.42
CA ASP A 41 -18.46 -10.60 0.91
C ASP A 41 -16.95 -10.83 0.96
N ALA A 42 -16.30 -11.18 -0.16
CA ALA A 42 -14.84 -11.18 -0.25
C ALA A 42 -14.30 -9.74 -0.32
N PRO A 43 -13.02 -9.53 0.06
CA PRO A 43 -12.33 -8.27 -0.18
C PRO A 43 -12.46 -7.83 -1.64
N ARG A 44 -12.80 -6.55 -1.84
CA ARG A 44 -13.01 -5.94 -3.16
C ARG A 44 -11.83 -5.10 -3.59
N TYR A 45 -10.98 -4.70 -2.66
CA TYR A 45 -9.78 -3.92 -2.94
C TYR A 45 -8.60 -4.41 -2.11
N SER A 46 -7.42 -4.27 -2.68
CA SER A 46 -6.17 -4.26 -1.93
C SER A 46 -5.53 -2.89 -2.06
N ALA A 47 -4.99 -2.39 -0.94
CA ALA A 47 -4.19 -1.19 -0.94
C ALA A 47 -2.83 -1.49 -0.33
N ASP A 48 -1.76 -1.03 -0.96
CA ASP A 48 -0.41 -1.15 -0.44
C ASP A 48 0.30 0.20 -0.45
N ALA A 49 1.11 0.41 0.59
CA ALA A 49 2.03 1.52 0.67
C ALA A 49 3.36 1.02 1.21
N GLU A 50 4.45 1.55 0.64
CA GLU A 50 5.80 1.17 1.00
C GLU A 50 6.74 2.36 0.95
N LEU A 51 7.73 2.34 1.82
CA LEU A 51 8.80 3.33 1.85
C LEU A 51 10.13 2.65 2.18
N CYS A 52 11.15 2.92 1.35
CA CYS A 52 12.53 2.61 1.69
C CYS A 52 13.06 3.71 2.62
N CYS A 53 13.54 3.33 3.80
CA CYS A 53 14.02 4.27 4.81
C CYS A 53 15.53 4.54 4.71
N ALA A 54 16.22 3.87 3.78
CA ALA A 54 17.65 3.99 3.61
C ALA A 54 18.00 5.22 2.76
N SER A 55 18.84 6.10 3.30
CA SER A 55 19.47 7.17 2.51
C SER A 55 20.50 6.62 1.52
N VAL A 56 21.19 5.54 1.89
CA VAL A 56 22.12 4.79 1.03
C VAL A 56 21.78 3.31 1.13
N CYS A 57 21.44 2.70 -0.01
CA CYS A 57 21.10 1.28 -0.02
C CYS A 57 22.37 0.41 -0.01
N PRO A 58 22.54 -0.53 0.93
CA PRO A 58 23.69 -1.43 0.97
C PRO A 58 23.72 -2.43 -0.20
N ARG A 59 22.62 -2.53 -0.96
CA ARG A 59 22.47 -3.38 -2.14
C ARG A 59 22.62 -2.58 -3.45
N GLY A 60 23.03 -1.31 -3.37
CA GLY A 60 23.27 -0.46 -4.54
C GLY A 60 22.00 0.01 -5.28
N ILE A 61 20.82 -0.16 -4.69
CA ILE A 61 19.56 0.31 -5.29
C ILE A 61 19.46 1.82 -5.07
N ALA A 62 19.31 2.56 -6.16
CA ALA A 62 19.17 4.02 -6.11
C ALA A 62 17.86 4.42 -5.39
N ALA A 63 17.89 5.53 -4.66
CA ALA A 63 16.78 5.96 -3.81
C ALA A 63 15.52 6.29 -4.65
N ASP A 64 15.70 6.86 -5.83
CA ASP A 64 14.65 7.14 -6.81
C ASP A 64 14.02 5.86 -7.36
N ALA A 65 14.84 4.86 -7.71
CA ALA A 65 14.37 3.54 -8.13
C ALA A 65 13.59 2.84 -7.00
N ALA A 66 14.07 2.93 -5.76
CA ALA A 66 13.35 2.39 -4.61
C ALA A 66 12.01 3.10 -4.37
N ALA A 67 11.98 4.44 -4.47
CA ALA A 67 10.77 5.24 -4.35
C ALA A 67 9.76 4.97 -5.48
N ALA A 68 10.24 4.65 -6.68
CA ALA A 68 9.44 4.22 -7.82
C ALA A 68 8.93 2.77 -7.71
N GLY A 69 9.28 2.04 -6.64
CA GLY A 69 8.86 0.65 -6.47
C GLY A 69 9.65 -0.35 -7.31
N LEU A 70 10.83 0.01 -7.81
CA LEU A 70 11.68 -0.84 -8.65
C LEU A 70 12.72 -1.64 -7.84
N CYS A 71 12.58 -1.65 -6.51
CA CYS A 71 13.47 -2.39 -5.61
C CYS A 71 13.12 -3.89 -5.60
N HIS A 72 13.95 -4.71 -6.23
CA HIS A 72 13.75 -6.17 -6.36
C HIS A 72 13.89 -6.98 -5.05
N VAL A 73 14.20 -6.34 -3.93
CA VAL A 73 14.38 -7.03 -2.64
C VAL A 73 13.02 -7.22 -2.00
N HIS A 74 12.54 -8.48 -2.02
CA HIS A 74 11.22 -8.87 -1.54
C HIS A 74 11.03 -8.59 -0.04
N ALA A 75 11.83 -9.20 0.84
CA ALA A 75 11.82 -8.91 2.27
C ALA A 75 13.07 -8.08 2.61
N CYS A 76 12.89 -6.84 3.04
CA CYS A 76 13.99 -5.92 3.29
C CYS A 76 13.78 -5.15 4.59
N PRO A 77 14.61 -5.34 5.63
CA PRO A 77 14.40 -4.69 6.94
C PRO A 77 14.54 -3.17 6.91
N LEU A 78 14.98 -2.60 5.78
CA LEU A 78 15.05 -1.15 5.54
C LEU A 78 13.75 -0.58 4.96
N ARG A 79 12.77 -1.46 4.67
CA ARG A 79 11.47 -1.11 4.13
C ARG A 79 10.46 -1.09 5.27
N SER A 80 9.63 -0.06 5.29
CA SER A 80 8.35 -0.10 5.98
C SER A 80 7.27 -0.30 4.93
N SER A 81 6.41 -1.29 5.12
CA SER A 81 5.26 -1.52 4.25
C SER A 81 4.01 -1.89 5.02
N ILE A 82 2.88 -1.60 4.39
CA ILE A 82 1.56 -2.01 4.84
C ILE A 82 0.75 -2.48 3.64
N ARG A 83 0.01 -3.56 3.83
CA ARG A 83 -1.02 -4.04 2.91
C ARG A 83 -2.35 -4.12 3.64
N LEU A 84 -3.37 -3.56 3.02
CA LEU A 84 -4.75 -3.58 3.48
C LEU A 84 -5.59 -4.37 2.49
N LEU A 85 -6.51 -5.18 3.01
CA LEU A 85 -7.63 -5.74 2.24
C LEU A 85 -8.89 -5.03 2.69
N LEU A 86 -9.69 -4.55 1.73
CA LEU A 86 -10.88 -3.75 2.00
C LEU A 86 -12.12 -4.38 1.39
N ASP A 87 -13.27 -4.20 2.05
CA ASP A 87 -14.58 -4.56 1.51
C ASP A 87 -15.03 -3.61 0.39
N GLY A 88 -16.23 -3.82 -0.16
CA GLY A 88 -16.80 -2.96 -1.19
C GLY A 88 -17.16 -1.54 -0.74
N GLN A 89 -17.18 -1.29 0.57
CA GLN A 89 -17.47 0.00 1.19
C GLN A 89 -16.19 0.74 1.63
N GLY A 90 -15.02 0.10 1.50
CA GLY A 90 -13.74 0.66 1.92
C GLY A 90 -13.38 0.41 3.39
N HIS A 91 -14.08 -0.47 4.10
CA HIS A 91 -13.67 -0.89 5.44
C HIS A 91 -12.49 -1.85 5.36
N VAL A 92 -11.52 -1.69 6.26
CA VAL A 92 -10.37 -2.59 6.37
C VAL A 92 -10.82 -3.91 6.98
N ILE A 93 -10.72 -5.00 6.20
CA ILE A 93 -10.97 -6.38 6.64
C ILE A 93 -9.69 -6.98 7.22
N GLN A 94 -8.54 -6.72 6.59
CA GLN A 94 -7.25 -7.25 7.01
C GLN A 94 -6.15 -6.23 6.84
N GLU A 95 -5.23 -6.22 7.80
CA GLU A 95 -4.02 -5.40 7.83
C GLU A 95 -2.79 -6.31 7.95
N GLN A 96 -1.77 -6.05 7.15
CA GLN A 96 -0.46 -6.69 7.24
C GLN A 96 0.62 -5.61 7.16
N CYS A 97 1.42 -5.49 8.21
CA CYS A 97 2.54 -4.56 8.29
C CYS A 97 3.84 -5.34 8.26
N GLY A 98 4.90 -4.77 7.69
CA GLY A 98 6.21 -5.41 7.71
C GLY A 98 7.22 -4.77 6.78
N ASP A 99 8.03 -5.62 6.18
CA ASP A 99 9.20 -5.27 5.39
C ASP A 99 9.14 -5.85 3.96
N ILE A 100 7.94 -6.31 3.57
CA ILE A 100 7.62 -6.98 2.31
C ILE A 100 7.37 -5.97 1.19
N HIS A 101 7.91 -6.26 0.02
CA HIS A 101 7.61 -5.59 -1.24
C HIS A 101 6.40 -6.24 -1.92
N TRP A 102 5.38 -5.44 -2.21
CA TRP A 102 4.13 -5.91 -2.82
C TRP A 102 4.04 -5.51 -4.31
N SER A 103 5.13 -5.73 -5.07
CA SER A 103 5.16 -5.57 -6.54
C SER A 103 4.32 -6.63 -7.23
#